data_AF-A0AAD4FAB2-F1
#
_entry.id   AF-A0AAD4FAB2-F1
#
_cell.length_a   1.000
_cell.length_b   1.000
_cell.length_c   1.000
_cell.angle_alpha   90.00
_cell.angle_beta   90.00
_cell.angle_gamma   90.00
#
_symmetry.space_group_name_H-M   'P 1'
#
loop_
_entity.id
_entity.type
_entity.pdbx_description
1 polymer ?
#
loop_
_entity_poly.entity_id
_entity_poly.type
_entity_poly.pdbx_seq_one_letter_code
_entity_poly.pdbx_strand_id
1 'polypeptide(L)'
;MALRGSEEVAIVQHVLKLLEQGYPPRLADVEEMANSLLWVRNRDPVGKRWAANFVKRRPELKVKFNRKYDYSRALCEDSKIIEGWFRLVQNSKAKYGIQDEDRYNFDETGFQMGVISTGAVVTVAERRGRLKTVQQGNREWVTAI
;
A
#
# COMPACT_ATOMS: atom_id res chain seq x y z
N MET A 1 -23.28 -16.86 12.86
CA MET A 1 -24.24 -16.82 11.75
C MET A 1 -23.51 -16.38 10.49
N ALA A 2 -23.78 -17.01 9.35
CA ALA A 2 -22.92 -16.94 8.17
C ALA A 2 -23.61 -16.26 6.98
N LEU A 3 -22.83 -15.50 6.22
CA LEU A 3 -23.16 -15.12 4.84
C LEU A 3 -23.46 -16.38 4.02
N ARG A 4 -24.34 -16.24 3.03
CA ARG A 4 -24.59 -17.29 2.05
C ARG A 4 -23.34 -17.49 1.19
N GLY A 5 -23.14 -18.71 0.68
CA GLY A 5 -22.01 -19.00 -0.22
C GLY A 5 -21.95 -18.07 -1.43
N SER A 6 -23.11 -17.65 -1.97
CA SER A 6 -23.20 -16.68 -3.06
C SER A 6 -22.77 -15.26 -2.67
N GLU A 7 -23.05 -14.84 -1.44
CA GLU A 7 -22.65 -13.54 -0.91
C GLU A 7 -21.14 -13.50 -0.64
N GLU A 8 -20.58 -14.59 -0.11
CA GLU A 8 -19.14 -14.72 0.04
C GLU A 8 -18.42 -14.62 -1.32
N VAL A 9 -18.94 -15.28 -2.37
CA VAL A 9 -18.39 -15.20 -3.74
C VAL A 9 -18.49 -13.79 -4.31
N ALA A 10 -19.61 -13.10 -4.11
CA ALA A 10 -19.79 -11.72 -4.55
C ALA A 10 -18.77 -10.77 -3.89
N ILE A 11 -18.50 -10.94 -2.59
CA ILE A 11 -17.47 -10.17 -1.87
C ILE A 11 -16.09 -10.43 -2.49
N VAL A 12 -15.74 -11.69 -2.79
CA VAL A 12 -14.46 -12.02 -3.43
C VAL A 12 -14.34 -11.32 -4.80
N GLN A 13 -15.35 -11.44 -5.66
CA GLN A 13 -15.36 -10.80 -6.98
C GLN A 13 -15.22 -9.28 -6.88
N HIS A 14 -15.89 -8.67 -5.90
CA HIS A 14 -15.78 -7.23 -5.67
C HIS A 14 -14.37 -6.82 -5.21
N VAL A 15 -13.75 -7.57 -4.30
CA VAL A 15 -12.36 -7.37 -3.89
C VAL A 15 -11.40 -7.50 -5.08
N LEU A 16 -11.60 -8.47 -5.96
CA LEU A 16 -10.78 -8.63 -7.17
C LEU A 16 -10.92 -7.44 -8.11
N LYS A 17 -12.15 -6.94 -8.34
CA LYS A 17 -12.40 -5.75 -9.14
C LYS A 17 -11.71 -4.50 -8.57
N LEU A 18 -11.77 -4.31 -7.25
CA LEU A 18 -11.08 -3.21 -6.57
C LEU A 18 -9.55 -3.29 -6.75
N LEU A 19 -9.00 -4.50 -6.74
CA LEU A 19 -7.58 -4.74 -6.99
C LEU A 19 -7.15 -4.47 -8.43
N GLU A 20 -8.02 -4.71 -9.41
CA GLU A 20 -7.80 -4.31 -10.82
C GLU A 20 -7.78 -2.79 -10.97
N GLN A 21 -8.65 -2.09 -10.24
CA GLN A 21 -8.72 -0.63 -10.22
C GLN A 21 -7.59 0.05 -9.43
N GLY A 22 -6.72 -0.72 -8.77
CA GLY A 22 -5.60 -0.19 -7.99
C GLY A 22 -5.96 0.27 -6.57
N TYR A 23 -7.16 -0.08 -6.09
CA TYR A 23 -7.64 0.24 -4.74
C TYR A 23 -7.70 -1.01 -3.88
N PRO A 24 -6.57 -1.47 -3.28
CA PRO A 24 -6.59 -2.66 -2.44
C PRO A 24 -7.38 -2.38 -1.14
N PRO A 25 -8.48 -3.11 -0.87
CA PRO A 25 -9.30 -2.89 0.32
C PRO A 25 -8.60 -3.37 1.58
N ARG A 26 -8.87 -2.73 2.71
CA ARG A 26 -8.42 -3.18 4.04
C ARG A 26 -9.37 -4.23 4.59
N LEU A 27 -8.96 -4.91 5.66
CA LEU A 27 -9.83 -5.86 6.36
C LEU A 27 -11.12 -5.21 6.87
N ALA A 28 -11.05 -3.96 7.32
CA ALA A 28 -12.22 -3.18 7.74
C ALA A 28 -13.20 -2.94 6.58
N ASP A 29 -12.69 -2.66 5.39
CA ASP A 29 -13.53 -2.41 4.21
C ASP A 29 -14.24 -3.72 3.78
N VAL A 30 -13.57 -4.88 3.91
CA VAL A 30 -14.16 -6.20 3.67
C VAL A 30 -15.21 -6.56 4.73
N GLU A 31 -14.99 -6.18 5.99
CA GLU A 31 -15.97 -6.31 7.07
C GLU A 31 -17.22 -5.45 6.81
N GLU A 32 -17.03 -4.22 6.34
CA GLU A 32 -18.11 -3.31 5.97
C GLU A 32 -18.95 -3.86 4.82
N MET A 33 -18.32 -4.35 3.75
CA MET A 33 -19.04 -5.00 2.63
C MET A 33 -19.93 -6.15 3.10
N ALA A 34 -19.41 -6.99 4.01
CA ALA A 34 -20.17 -8.08 4.61
C ALA A 34 -21.34 -7.56 5.48
N ASN A 35 -21.09 -6.54 6.29
CA ASN A 35 -22.11 -5.93 7.14
C ASN A 35 -23.19 -5.23 6.33
N SER A 36 -22.87 -4.59 5.20
CA SER A 36 -23.87 -3.99 4.31
C SER A 36 -24.85 -5.03 3.76
N LEU A 37 -24.35 -6.21 3.35
CA LEU A 37 -25.21 -7.30 2.88
C LEU A 37 -26.10 -7.86 4.00
N LEU A 38 -25.57 -7.96 5.22
CA LEU A 38 -26.34 -8.41 6.39
C LEU A 38 -27.38 -7.38 6.82
N TRP A 39 -27.06 -6.10 6.74
CA TRP A 39 -27.97 -5.00 7.07
C TRP A 39 -29.20 -4.99 6.15
N VAL A 40 -29.00 -5.15 4.84
CA VAL A 40 -30.10 -5.29 3.86
C VAL A 40 -31.02 -6.47 4.20
N ARG A 41 -30.49 -7.50 4.85
CA ARG A 41 -31.22 -8.70 5.27
C ARG A 41 -31.74 -8.63 6.71
N ASN A 42 -31.62 -7.47 7.35
CA ASN A 42 -31.97 -7.23 8.75
C ASN A 42 -31.35 -8.28 9.69
N ARG A 43 -30.05 -8.54 9.51
CA ARG A 43 -29.25 -9.50 10.29
C ARG A 43 -28.21 -8.78 11.12
N ASP A 44 -27.79 -9.45 12.20
CA ASP A 44 -26.68 -8.99 13.03
C ASP A 44 -25.37 -8.91 12.25
N PRO A 45 -24.49 -7.96 12.60
CA PRO A 45 -23.19 -7.79 11.95
C PRO A 45 -22.27 -8.99 12.16
N VAL A 46 -21.26 -9.09 11.31
CA VAL A 46 -20.22 -10.11 11.46
C VAL A 46 -19.37 -9.89 12.72
N GLY A 47 -18.82 -10.97 13.27
CA GLY A 47 -17.93 -10.86 14.43
C GLY A 47 -16.58 -10.23 14.07
N LYS A 48 -15.92 -9.59 15.04
CA LYS A 48 -14.62 -8.88 14.87
C LYS A 48 -13.50 -9.66 14.16
N ARG A 49 -13.50 -10.99 14.24
CA ARG A 49 -12.48 -11.86 13.60
C ARG A 49 -12.91 -12.38 12.23
N TRP A 50 -14.11 -12.06 11.78
CA TRP A 50 -14.71 -12.62 10.58
C TRP A 50 -13.90 -12.26 9.34
N ALA A 51 -13.54 -10.99 9.14
CA ALA A 51 -12.80 -10.57 7.94
C ALA A 51 -11.41 -11.24 7.85
N ALA A 52 -10.69 -11.34 8.97
CA ALA A 52 -9.41 -12.04 9.03
C ALA A 52 -9.54 -13.54 8.72
N ASN A 53 -10.56 -14.19 9.30
CA ASN A 53 -10.85 -15.60 9.04
C ASN A 53 -11.35 -15.83 7.60
N PHE A 54 -12.11 -14.90 7.03
CA PHE A 54 -12.59 -14.94 5.66
C PHE A 54 -11.42 -14.95 4.68
N VAL A 55 -10.48 -14.02 4.82
CA VAL A 55 -9.27 -13.98 3.99
C VAL A 55 -8.41 -15.22 4.20
N LYS A 56 -8.28 -15.72 5.44
CA LYS A 56 -7.51 -16.95 5.73
C LYS A 56 -8.09 -18.20 5.07
N ARG A 57 -9.42 -18.29 4.91
CA ARG A 57 -10.11 -19.43 4.29
C ARG A 57 -10.06 -19.42 2.75
N ARG A 58 -9.75 -18.26 2.14
CA ARG A 58 -9.78 -18.10 0.67
C ARG A 58 -8.35 -18.02 0.14
N PRO A 59 -7.82 -19.08 -0.50
CA PRO A 59 -6.44 -19.08 -0.99
C PRO A 59 -6.17 -18.04 -2.08
N GLU A 60 -7.22 -17.52 -2.71
CA GLU A 60 -7.19 -16.44 -3.71
C GLU A 60 -6.78 -15.09 -3.10
N LEU A 61 -7.01 -14.89 -1.80
CA LEU A 61 -6.79 -13.63 -1.09
C LEU A 61 -5.64 -13.75 -0.07
N LYS A 62 -4.85 -12.69 0.05
CA LYS A 62 -3.75 -12.60 1.00
C LYS A 62 -3.66 -11.19 1.56
N VAL A 63 -3.52 -11.09 2.88
CA VAL A 63 -3.20 -9.81 3.53
C VAL A 63 -1.73 -9.50 3.32
N LYS A 64 -1.42 -8.31 2.79
CA LYS A 64 -0.06 -7.78 2.66
C LYS A 64 0.00 -6.37 3.21
N PHE A 65 1.11 -6.02 3.82
CA PHE A 65 1.38 -4.65 4.22
C PHE A 65 1.74 -3.82 2.98
N ASN A 66 0.98 -2.76 2.74
CA ASN A 66 1.28 -1.81 1.68
C ASN A 66 2.19 -0.70 2.23
N ARG A 67 3.28 -0.41 1.51
CA ARG A 67 4.09 0.78 1.77
C ARG A 67 3.68 1.83 0.74
N LYS A 68 3.18 2.97 1.22
CA LYS A 68 2.86 4.10 0.34
C LYS A 68 4.12 4.50 -0.42
N TYR A 69 3.97 4.65 -1.73
CA TYR A 69 5.01 5.14 -2.61
C TYR A 69 4.53 6.46 -3.15
N ASP A 70 5.31 7.52 -3.00
CA ASP A 70 4.90 8.84 -3.46
C ASP A 70 4.73 8.81 -4.99
N TYR A 71 3.53 9.13 -5.46
CA TYR A 71 3.16 9.12 -6.86
C TYR A 71 3.96 10.16 -7.67
N SER A 72 4.25 11.33 -7.08
CA SER A 72 5.14 12.31 -7.69
C SER A 72 6.56 11.75 -7.84
N ARG A 73 7.02 10.96 -6.85
CA ARG A 73 8.32 10.29 -6.93
C ARG A 73 8.33 9.22 -8.03
N ALA A 74 7.27 8.44 -8.17
CA ALA A 74 7.14 7.46 -9.26
C ALA A 74 7.16 8.09 -10.66
N LEU A 75 6.60 9.28 -10.82
CA LEU A 75 6.60 10.00 -12.11
C LEU A 75 7.95 10.66 -12.42
N CYS A 76 8.72 11.02 -11.40
CA CYS A 76 10.02 11.69 -11.56
C CYS A 76 11.22 10.71 -11.63
N GLU A 77 11.02 9.42 -11.33
CA GLU A 77 12.05 8.39 -11.38
C GLU A 77 12.23 7.84 -12.81
N ASP A 78 12.80 8.63 -13.71
CA ASP A 78 13.31 8.11 -14.98
C ASP A 78 14.63 7.35 -14.72
N SER A 79 14.63 6.04 -15.00
CA SER A 79 15.80 5.16 -14.81
C SER A 79 17.06 5.74 -15.46
N LYS A 80 16.94 6.36 -16.65
CA LYS A 80 18.08 6.92 -17.38
C LYS A 80 18.69 8.12 -16.65
N ILE A 81 17.84 8.96 -16.06
CA ILE A 81 18.27 10.13 -15.29
C ILE A 81 18.95 9.68 -14.00
N ILE A 82 18.36 8.70 -13.31
CA ILE A 82 18.91 8.13 -12.07
C ILE A 82 20.27 7.47 -12.32
N GLU A 83 20.37 6.62 -13.34
CA GLU A 83 21.63 5.98 -13.73
C GLU A 83 22.70 7.00 -14.13
N GLY A 84 22.32 8.03 -14.91
CA GLY A 84 23.22 9.12 -15.28
C GLY A 84 23.76 9.87 -14.06
N TRP A 85 22.90 10.17 -13.08
CA TRP A 85 23.31 10.82 -11.84
C TRP A 85 24.27 9.96 -11.02
N PHE A 86 23.97 8.66 -10.83
CA PHE A 86 24.87 7.75 -10.11
C PHE A 86 26.22 7.61 -10.81
N ARG A 87 26.24 7.56 -12.14
CA ARG A 87 27.47 7.54 -12.92
C ARG A 87 28.30 8.80 -12.71
N LEU A 88 27.66 9.96 -12.67
CA LEU A 88 28.31 11.24 -12.41
C LEU A 88 28.90 11.29 -10.98
N VAL A 89 28.17 10.78 -9.98
CA VAL A 89 28.68 10.67 -8.61
C VAL A 89 29.91 9.77 -8.54
N GLN A 90 29.87 8.59 -9.18
CA GLN A 90 31.02 7.68 -9.21
C GLN A 90 32.24 8.31 -9.89
N ASN A 91 32.04 9.00 -11.02
CA ASN A 91 33.10 9.71 -11.72
C ASN A 91 33.72 10.82 -10.85
N SER A 92 32.90 11.59 -10.13
CA SER A 92 33.37 12.62 -9.21
C SER A 92 34.16 12.03 -8.05
N LYS A 93 33.69 10.92 -7.47
CA LYS A 93 34.43 10.22 -6.40
C LYS A 93 35.79 9.75 -6.88
N ALA A 94 35.85 9.14 -8.06
CA ALA A 94 37.10 8.69 -8.67
C ALA A 94 38.05 9.87 -9.00
N LYS A 95 37.52 10.99 -9.50
CA LYS A 95 38.30 12.18 -9.85
C LYS A 95 38.94 12.85 -8.64
N TYR A 96 38.22 12.93 -7.53
CA TYR A 96 38.66 13.65 -6.33
C TYR A 96 39.18 12.72 -5.21
N GLY A 97 39.24 11.41 -5.45
CA GLY A 97 39.74 10.43 -4.47
C GLY A 97 38.90 10.35 -3.20
N ILE A 98 37.59 10.63 -3.30
CA ILE A 98 36.68 10.65 -2.14
C ILE A 98 36.45 9.21 -1.67
N GLN A 99 36.90 8.91 -0.45
CA GLN A 99 36.71 7.59 0.16
C GLN A 99 35.25 7.40 0.61
N ASP A 100 34.81 6.15 0.76
CA ASP A 100 33.43 5.85 1.17
C ASP A 100 33.16 6.31 2.61
N GLU A 101 34.22 6.32 3.42
CA GLU A 101 34.26 6.70 4.83
C GLU A 101 34.08 8.22 5.04
N ASP A 102 34.45 9.04 4.06
CA ASP A 102 34.34 10.50 4.10
C ASP A 102 32.97 11.01 3.59
N ARG A 103 32.01 10.10 3.38
CA ARG A 103 30.69 10.42 2.83
C ARG A 103 29.67 10.57 3.94
N TYR A 104 29.40 11.81 4.32
CA TYR A 104 28.35 12.13 5.28
C TYR A 104 27.02 12.39 4.56
N ASN A 105 25.94 11.77 5.05
CA ASN A 105 24.59 12.13 4.62
C ASN A 105 24.14 13.34 5.45
N PHE A 106 23.69 14.38 4.77
CA PHE A 106 23.02 15.51 5.41
C PHE A 106 21.56 15.45 4.95
N ASP A 107 20.73 14.73 5.70
CA ASP A 107 19.31 14.61 5.40
C ASP A 107 18.47 15.31 6.47
N GLU A 108 17.58 16.18 6.00
CA GLU A 108 16.54 16.78 6.81
C GLU A 108 15.36 15.80 6.88
N THR A 109 14.95 15.42 8.09
CA THR A 109 13.77 14.56 8.27
C THR A 109 12.50 15.42 8.31
N GLY A 110 11.87 15.59 7.15
CA GLY A 110 10.56 16.25 7.07
C GLY A 110 9.44 15.35 7.58
N PHE A 111 8.66 15.84 8.54
CA PHE A 111 7.44 15.17 8.99
C PHE A 111 6.24 15.74 8.24
N GLN A 112 5.53 14.88 7.52
CA GLN A 112 4.35 15.30 6.76
C GLN A 112 3.11 15.20 7.65
N MET A 113 2.51 16.34 7.99
CA MET A 113 1.29 16.41 8.79
C MET A 113 0.09 15.86 7.98
N GLY A 114 -0.75 15.04 8.62
CA GLY A 114 -1.95 14.47 7.99
C GLY A 114 -1.75 13.18 7.18
N VAL A 115 -0.57 12.56 7.22
CA VAL A 115 -0.33 11.27 6.55
C VAL A 115 -0.72 10.09 7.44
N ILE A 116 -1.81 9.41 7.09
CA ILE A 116 -2.19 8.12 7.70
C ILE A 116 -1.14 7.04 7.35
N SER A 117 -0.73 6.28 8.36
CA SER A 117 0.38 5.32 8.38
C SER A 117 0.23 4.09 7.46
N THR A 118 1.32 3.29 7.38
CA THR A 118 1.39 1.95 6.75
C THR A 118 0.20 1.07 7.17
N GLY A 119 -0.56 0.55 6.20
CA GLY A 119 -1.76 -0.26 6.46
C GLY A 119 -1.69 -1.66 5.86
N ALA A 120 -2.30 -2.64 6.54
CA ALA A 120 -2.53 -3.97 6.00
C ALA A 120 -3.70 -3.96 5.02
N VAL A 121 -3.48 -4.42 3.79
CA VAL A 121 -4.49 -4.48 2.72
C VAL A 121 -4.65 -5.92 2.22
N VAL A 122 -5.85 -6.25 1.75
CA VAL A 122 -6.19 -7.53 1.13
C VAL A 122 -5.81 -7.48 -0.35
N THR A 123 -5.11 -8.52 -0.82
CA THR A 123 -4.52 -8.59 -2.17
C THR A 123 -4.69 -9.98 -2.75
N VAL A 124 -4.50 -10.16 -4.06
CA VAL A 124 -4.46 -11.51 -4.68
C VAL A 124 -3.22 -12.28 -4.26
N ALA A 125 -3.38 -13.59 -4.04
CA ALA A 125 -2.29 -14.45 -3.55
C ALA A 125 -1.09 -14.57 -4.52
N GLU A 126 -1.33 -14.57 -5.83
CA GLU A 126 -0.29 -14.79 -6.85
C GLU A 126 0.47 -13.54 -7.30
N ARG A 127 0.10 -12.31 -6.89
CA ARG A 127 0.88 -11.13 -7.30
C ARG A 127 2.25 -11.10 -6.60
N ARG A 128 3.34 -11.30 -7.36
CA ARG A 128 4.71 -10.95 -6.93
C ARG A 128 4.82 -9.42 -6.83
N GLY A 129 5.23 -8.91 -5.67
CA GLY A 129 5.45 -7.47 -5.43
C GLY A 129 4.57 -6.88 -4.32
N ARG A 130 5.04 -5.76 -3.75
CA ARG A 130 4.26 -4.91 -2.83
C ARG A 130 3.38 -3.98 -3.67
N LEU A 131 2.09 -3.90 -3.34
CA LEU A 131 1.23 -2.88 -3.93
C LEU A 131 1.68 -1.50 -3.43
N LYS A 132 1.60 -0.51 -4.32
CA LYS A 132 1.79 0.91 -4.03
C LYS A 132 0.43 1.57 -4.13
N THR A 133 -0.14 2.05 -3.03
CA THR A 133 -1.39 2.85 -3.10
C THR A 133 -1.06 4.27 -3.51
N VAL A 134 -1.74 4.77 -4.53
CA VAL A 134 -1.65 6.18 -4.98
C VAL A 134 -2.40 7.07 -3.98
N GLN A 135 -1.72 8.10 -3.46
CA GLN A 135 -2.31 9.07 -2.53
C GLN A 135 -2.70 10.36 -3.28
N GLN A 136 -3.93 10.83 -3.08
CA GLN A 136 -4.38 12.15 -3.56
C GLN A 136 -3.99 13.23 -2.53
N GLY A 137 -3.38 14.30 -3.00
CA GLY A 137 -2.55 15.19 -2.19
C GLY A 137 -3.29 16.28 -1.40
N ASN A 138 -2.93 16.39 -0.12
CA ASN A 138 -2.78 17.67 0.58
C ASN A 138 -1.43 17.63 1.32
N ARG A 139 -0.60 18.67 1.20
CA ARG A 139 0.87 18.64 1.41
C ARG A 139 1.37 19.84 2.22
N GLU A 140 0.99 19.94 3.48
CA GLU A 140 1.68 20.83 4.41
C GLU A 140 2.85 20.09 5.06
N TRP A 141 4.05 20.66 4.89
CA TRP A 141 5.30 20.14 5.45
C TRP A 141 5.66 20.96 6.67
N VAL A 142 5.99 20.30 7.78
CA VAL A 142 6.61 20.94 8.93
C VAL A 142 8.04 20.43 9.04
N THR A 143 8.96 21.37 9.05
CA THR A 143 10.39 21.12 9.15
C THR A 143 10.81 21.19 10.62
N ALA A 144 11.54 20.17 11.07
CA ALA A 144 12.32 20.24 12.30
C ALA A 144 13.79 20.14 11.89
N ILE A 145 14.58 21.13 12.33
CA ILE A 145 16.04 21.17 12.19
C ILE A 145 16.66 20.40 13.35
#